data_AF-A0A952XJU1-F1
#
_entry.id   AF-A0A952XJU1-F1
#
_cell.length_a   1.000
_cell.length_b   1.000
_cell.length_c   1.000
_cell.angle_alpha   90.00
_cell.angle_beta   90.00
_cell.angle_gamma   90.00
#
_symmetry.space_group_name_H-M   'P 1'
#
loop_
_entity.id
_entity.type
_entity.pdbx_description
1 polymer ?
#
loop_
_entity_poly.entity_id
_entity_poly.type
_entity_poly.pdbx_seq_one_letter_code
_entity_poly.pdbx_strand_id
1 'polypeptide(L)'
;MSPRELIEAGVALYGANWRSELARRLGLPDDSQIRAVEQGRLRAPAAWRGQIIALAQDAALRAMDVASSLIWRDRGDEDALPARAEAPQLI
;
A
#
# COMPACT_ATOMS: atom_id res chain seq x y z
N MET A 1 0.44 8.38 20.55
CA MET A 1 -0.45 8.38 19.38
C MET A 1 -1.86 8.57 19.89
N SER A 2 -2.58 9.56 19.35
CA SER A 2 -3.98 9.82 19.68
C SER A 2 -4.91 8.87 18.91
N PRO A 3 -6.17 8.70 19.35
CA PRO A 3 -7.16 7.92 18.60
C PRO A 3 -7.37 8.44 17.17
N ARG A 4 -7.35 9.76 16.99
CA ARG A 4 -7.50 10.40 15.68
C ARG A 4 -6.35 10.04 14.74
N GLU A 5 -5.10 10.14 15.20
CA GLU A 5 -3.92 9.75 14.41
C GLU A 5 -3.99 8.27 14.00
N LEU A 6 -4.48 7.39 14.89
CA LEU A 6 -4.65 5.98 14.59
C LEU A 6 -5.68 5.75 13.48
N ILE A 7 -6.84 6.41 13.56
CA ILE A 7 -7.91 6.31 12.55
C ILE A 7 -7.42 6.83 11.20
N GLU A 8 -6.83 8.03 11.17
CA GLU A 8 -6.33 8.65 9.94
C GLU A 8 -5.27 7.77 9.26
N ALA A 9 -4.29 7.27 10.01
CA ALA A 9 -3.26 6.39 9.48
C ALA A 9 -3.84 5.04 9.01
N GLY A 10 -4.74 4.44 9.79
CA GLY A 10 -5.38 3.18 9.43
C GLY A 10 -6.17 3.28 8.12
N VAL A 11 -7.05 4.28 8.03
CA VAL A 11 -7.89 4.52 6.84
C VAL A 11 -7.03 4.80 5.62
N ALA A 12 -5.97 5.61 5.76
CA ALA A 12 -5.06 5.90 4.64
C ALA A 12 -4.36 4.65 4.11
N LEU A 13 -3.98 3.69 4.99
CA LEU A 13 -3.24 2.50 4.59
C LEU A 13 -4.13 1.38 4.05
N TYR A 14 -5.35 1.23 4.57
CA TYR A 14 -6.14 0.02 4.39
C TYR A 14 -7.63 0.28 4.08
N GLY A 15 -8.06 1.54 3.99
CA GLY A 15 -9.43 1.91 3.63
C GLY A 15 -10.48 1.42 4.64
N ALA A 16 -11.60 0.92 4.12
CA ALA A 16 -12.75 0.52 4.95
C ALA A 16 -12.43 -0.60 5.96
N ASN A 17 -11.49 -1.50 5.64
CA ASN A 17 -11.13 -2.65 6.49
C ASN A 17 -9.95 -2.37 7.44
N TRP A 18 -9.66 -1.09 7.71
CA TRP A 18 -8.40 -0.73 8.36
C TRP A 18 -8.18 -1.32 9.74
N ARG A 19 -9.23 -1.53 10.54
CA ARG A 19 -9.08 -2.06 11.90
C ARG A 19 -8.51 -3.46 11.90
N SER A 20 -9.13 -4.35 11.11
CA SER A 20 -8.72 -5.74 11.00
C SER A 20 -7.34 -5.88 10.35
N GLU A 21 -7.07 -5.09 9.30
CA GLU A 21 -5.77 -5.09 8.63
C GLU A 21 -4.64 -4.57 9.51
N LEU A 22 -4.89 -3.48 10.23
CA LEU A 22 -3.90 -2.91 11.13
C LEU A 22 -3.64 -3.83 12.32
N ALA A 23 -4.67 -4.46 12.89
CA ALA A 23 -4.52 -5.46 13.95
C ALA A 23 -3.63 -6.63 13.49
N ARG A 24 -3.90 -7.18 12.31
CA ARG A 24 -3.08 -8.24 11.68
C ARG A 24 -1.63 -7.82 11.52
N ARG A 25 -1.38 -6.61 11.03
CA ARG A 25 -0.03 -6.07 10.78
C ARG A 25 0.74 -5.76 12.06
N LEU A 26 0.03 -5.42 13.14
CA LEU A 26 0.61 -5.20 14.47
C LEU A 26 0.77 -6.50 15.28
N GLY A 27 0.41 -7.66 14.72
CA GLY A 27 0.52 -8.96 15.38
C GLY A 27 -0.50 -9.16 16.51
N LEU A 28 -1.62 -8.45 16.46
CA LEU A 28 -2.70 -8.60 17.44
C LEU A 28 -3.58 -9.80 17.08
N PRO A 29 -4.13 -10.51 18.08
CA PRO A 29 -5.00 -11.66 17.83
C PRO A 29 -6.33 -11.27 17.16
N ASP A 30 -6.82 -10.07 17.45
CA ASP A 30 -8.05 -9.49 16.90
C ASP A 30 -8.01 -7.95 16.92
N ASP A 31 -9.09 -7.30 16.46
CA ASP A 31 -9.19 -5.84 16.40
C ASP A 31 -9.69 -5.17 17.70
N SER A 32 -9.90 -5.93 18.78
CA SER A 32 -10.49 -5.41 20.02
C SER A 32 -9.63 -4.33 20.67
N GLN A 33 -8.31 -4.50 20.65
CA GLN A 33 -7.38 -3.51 21.21
C GLN A 33 -7.33 -2.24 20.36
N ILE A 34 -7.44 -2.37 19.02
CA ILE A 34 -7.56 -1.21 18.12
C ILE A 34 -8.84 -0.43 18.45
N ARG A 35 -9.98 -1.12 18.60
CA ARG A 35 -11.28 -0.49 18.97
C ARG A 35 -11.22 0.18 20.35
N ALA A 36 -10.55 -0.44 21.32
CA ALA A 36 -10.40 0.13 22.65
C ALA A 36 -9.55 1.42 22.64
N VAL A 37 -8.49 1.46 21.84
CA VAL A 37 -7.67 2.67 21.65
C VAL A 37 -8.44 3.74 20.89
N GLU A 38 -9.16 3.35 19.84
CA GLU A 38 -10.02 4.24 19.06
C GLU A 38 -11.08 4.94 19.93
N GLN A 39 -11.71 4.19 20.83
CA GLN A 39 -12.73 4.70 21.75
C GLN A 39 -12.13 5.48 22.94
N GLY A 40 -10.80 5.62 23.01
CA GLY A 40 -10.10 6.28 24.11
C GLY A 40 -10.15 5.49 25.44
N ARG A 41 -10.59 4.23 25.42
CA ARG A 41 -10.62 3.36 26.61
C ARG A 41 -9.24 2.83 26.97
N LEU A 42 -8.36 2.69 25.99
CA LEU A 42 -6.96 2.32 26.17
C LEU A 42 -6.02 3.33 25.53
N ARG A 43 -4.83 3.45 26.11
CA ARG A 43 -3.74 4.20 25.47
C ARG A 43 -3.02 3.30 24.47
N ALA A 44 -2.76 3.81 23.28
CA ALA A 44 -1.97 3.09 22.29
C ALA A 44 -0.57 2.75 22.86
N PRO A 45 -0.10 1.50 22.72
CA PRO A 45 1.29 1.14 23.00
C PRO A 45 2.27 2.07 22.28
N ALA A 46 3.35 2.46 22.95
CA ALA A 46 4.34 3.40 22.40
C ALA A 46 4.98 2.88 21.09
N ALA A 47 5.16 1.57 20.99
CA ALA A 47 5.73 0.91 19.81
C ALA A 47 4.88 1.05 18.54
N TRP A 48 3.55 1.16 18.67
CA TRP A 48 2.64 1.22 17.52
C TRP A 48 2.95 2.38 16.58
N ARG A 49 3.36 3.54 17.12
CA ARG A 49 3.67 4.70 16.27
C ARG A 49 4.81 4.38 15.31
N GLY A 50 5.89 3.78 15.80
CA GLY A 50 7.03 3.40 14.97
C GLY A 50 6.66 2.33 13.93
N GLN A 51 5.89 1.32 14.36
CA GLN A 51 5.42 0.26 13.47
C GLN A 51 4.51 0.79 12.34
N ILE A 52 3.58 1.69 12.66
CA ILE A 52 2.68 2.30 11.68
C ILE A 52 3.45 3.20 10.71
N ILE A 53 4.44 3.96 11.18
CA ILE A 53 5.33 4.75 10.30
C ILE A 53 6.06 3.83 9.32
N ALA A 54 6.63 2.72 9.80
CA ALA A 54 7.32 1.76 8.94
C ALA A 54 6.38 1.13 7.91
N LEU A 55 5.15 0.76 8.31
CA LEU A 55 4.12 0.25 7.39
C LEU A 55 3.74 1.27 6.32
N ALA A 56 3.63 2.55 6.68
CA ALA A 56 3.33 3.62 5.74
C ALA A 56 4.46 3.88 4.75
N GLN A 57 5.70 3.86 5.20
CA GLN A 57 6.88 4.00 4.33
C GLN A 57 6.99 2.83 3.34
N ASP A 58 6.82 1.61 3.82
CA ASP A 58 6.83 0.39 3.00
C ASP A 58 5.68 0.39 1.97
N ALA A 59 4.48 0.84 2.36
CA ALA A 59 3.36 1.01 1.43
C ALA A 59 3.65 2.06 0.35
N ALA A 60 4.22 3.21 0.73
CA ALA A 60 4.56 4.27 -0.22
C ALA A 60 5.61 3.82 -1.25
N LEU A 61 6.67 3.13 -0.81
CA LEU A 61 7.69 2.60 -1.71
C LEU A 61 7.10 1.61 -2.72
N ARG A 62 6.29 0.65 -2.24
CA ARG A 62 5.63 -0.32 -3.14
C ARG A 62 4.67 0.36 -4.12
N ALA A 63 3.93 1.38 -3.68
CA ALA A 63 3.04 2.12 -4.57
C ALA A 63 3.81 2.84 -5.68
N MET A 64 4.96 3.44 -5.35
CA MET A 64 5.85 4.08 -6.32
C MET A 64 6.44 3.07 -7.32
N ASP A 65 6.88 1.90 -6.84
CA ASP A 65 7.39 0.84 -7.72
C ASP A 65 6.33 0.33 -8.69
N VAL A 66 5.09 0.16 -8.22
CA VAL A 66 3.95 -0.22 -9.07
C VAL A 66 3.67 0.89 -10.09
N ALA A 67 3.60 2.15 -9.67
CA ALA A 67 3.36 3.27 -10.57
C ALA A 67 4.44 3.37 -11.66
N SER A 68 5.71 3.25 -11.28
CA SER A 68 6.84 3.20 -12.22
C SER A 68 6.66 2.05 -13.23
N SER A 69 6.37 0.84 -12.74
CA SER A 69 6.17 -0.34 -13.60
C SER A 69 5.03 -0.17 -14.60
N LEU A 70 3.94 0.49 -14.21
CA LEU A 70 2.80 0.74 -15.09
C LEU A 70 3.11 1.79 -16.16
N ILE A 71 3.81 2.87 -15.81
CA ILE A 71 4.26 3.90 -16.75
C ILE A 71 5.18 3.31 -17.82
N TRP A 72 6.10 2.43 -17.44
CA TRP A 72 7.02 1.81 -18.41
C TRP A 72 6.36 0.76 -19.31
N ARG A 73 5.35 0.04 -18.82
CA ARG A 73 4.56 -0.90 -19.65
C ARG A 73 3.72 -0.19 -20.69
N ASP A 74 3.11 0.93 -20.32
CA ASP A 74 2.34 1.79 -21.25
C ASP A 74 3.22 2.28 -22.42
N ARG A 75 4.49 2.63 -22.15
CA ARG A 75 5.44 3.07 -23.17
C ARG A 75 5.98 1.94 -24.06
N GLY A 76 6.17 0.74 -23.50
CA GLY A 76 6.73 -0.40 -24.23
C GLY A 76 5.79 -0.99 -25.30
N ASP A 77 4.48 -0.81 -25.12
CA ASP A 77 3.47 -1.25 -26.11
C ASP A 77 3.42 -0.31 -27.33
N GLU A 78 3.86 0.95 -27.21
CA GLU A 78 3.99 1.89 -28.35
C GLU A 78 5.21 1.60 -29.24
N ASP A 79 6.28 1.03 -28.68
CA ASP A 79 7.52 0.70 -29.40
C ASP A 79 7.48 -0.67 -30.12
N ALA A 80 6.40 -1.43 -29.98
CA ALA A 80 6.14 -2.66 -30.72
C ALA A 80 5.72 -2.37 -32.17
N LEU A 81 6.61 -1.77 -32.96
CA LEU A 81 6.48 -1.67 -34.41
C LEU A 81 6.31 -3.09 -34.99
N PRO A 82 5.33 -3.33 -35.88
CA PRO A 82 5.27 -4.60 -36.58
C PRO A 82 6.57 -4.76 -37.37
N ALA A 83 7.27 -5.86 -37.14
CA ALA A 83 8.42 -6.25 -37.93
C ALA A 83 8.07 -6.03 -39.41
N ARG A 84 8.80 -5.11 -40.06
CA ARG A 84 8.69 -4.83 -41.49
C ARG A 84 8.60 -6.17 -42.21
N ALA A 85 7.45 -6.44 -42.83
CA ALA A 85 7.29 -7.55 -43.74
C ALA A 85 8.42 -7.44 -44.76
N GLU A 86 9.34 -8.41 -44.73
CA GLU A 86 10.41 -8.53 -45.72
C GLU A 86 9.74 -8.58 -47.10
N ALA A 87 9.93 -7.52 -47.89
CA ALA A 87 9.43 -7.47 -49.25
C ALA A 87 10.09 -8.59 -50.08
N PRO A 88 9.36 -9.24 -51.00
CA PRO A 88 9.87 -10.41 -51.71
C PRO A 88 11.01 -10.00 -52.66
N GLN A 89 12.09 -10.77 -52.63
CA GLN A 89 13.21 -10.64 -53.56
C GLN A 89 12.70 -10.96 -54.98
N LEU A 90 12.76 -10.00 -55.89
CA LEU A 90 12.48 -10.23 -57.32
C LEU A 90 13.64 -11.01 -57.95
N ILE A 91 13.29 -12.07 -58.68
CA ILE A 91 14.14 -12.93 -59.51
C ILE A 91 14.63 -12.16 -60.74
#